data_AF-A0A1Z4RWU7-F1
#
_entry.id   AF-A0A1Z4RWU7-F1
#
_cell.length_a   1.000
_cell.length_b   1.000
_cell.length_c   1.000
_cell.angle_alpha   90.00
_cell.angle_beta   90.00
_cell.angle_gamma   90.00
#
_symmetry.space_group_name_H-M   'P 1'
#
loop_
_entity.id
_entity.type
_entity.pdbx_description
1 polymer ?
#
loop_
_entity_poly.entity_id
_entity_poly.type
_entity_poly.pdbx_seq_one_letter_code
_entity_poly.pdbx_strand_id
1 'polypeptide(L)'
;MFAYQGTPNTTGRLTWQEQFFDGAPHSVTVEVTPFENSSGQFTPLKISQEIEVKAIAPSLLRRVISLFYFTLIFVVGLIAGLGGGRGQKVTVF
;
A
#
# COMPACT_ATOMS: atom_id res chain seq x y z
N MET A 1 15.93 0.54 -0.74
CA MET A 1 16.08 -0.42 -1.86
C MET A 1 15.83 -1.80 -1.28
N PHE A 2 14.75 -2.47 -1.68
CA PHE A 2 14.47 -3.85 -1.27
C PHE A 2 15.14 -4.77 -2.29
N ALA A 3 16.14 -5.53 -1.84
CA ALA A 3 16.83 -6.53 -2.66
C ALA A 3 16.55 -7.90 -2.04
N TYR A 4 15.87 -8.76 -2.77
CA TYR A 4 15.55 -10.12 -2.34
C TYR A 4 16.37 -11.12 -3.16
N GLN A 5 17.10 -12.00 -2.48
CA GLN A 5 17.83 -13.10 -3.11
C GLN A 5 17.05 -14.40 -2.87
N GLY A 6 16.27 -14.83 -3.85
CA GLY A 6 15.50 -16.08 -3.77
C GLY A 6 16.27 -17.28 -4.31
N THR A 7 16.13 -18.44 -3.68
CA THR A 7 16.62 -19.70 -4.22
C THR A 7 15.58 -20.28 -5.19
N PRO A 8 15.94 -20.51 -6.47
CA PRO A 8 15.02 -21.14 -7.41
C PRO A 8 14.71 -22.59 -7.00
N ASN A 9 13.52 -23.07 -7.38
CA ASN A 9 13.13 -24.45 -7.14
C ASN A 9 13.85 -25.43 -8.09
N THR A 10 13.57 -26.73 -7.97
CA THR A 10 14.16 -27.80 -8.80
C THR A 10 13.93 -27.66 -10.30
N THR A 11 13.02 -26.77 -10.73
CA THR A 11 12.75 -26.45 -12.14
C THR A 11 13.31 -25.10 -12.59
N GLY A 12 14.13 -24.45 -11.75
CA GLY A 12 14.70 -23.13 -12.02
C GLY A 12 13.73 -21.96 -11.83
N ARG A 13 12.51 -22.21 -11.32
CA ARG A 13 11.51 -21.16 -11.08
C ARG A 13 11.72 -20.51 -9.73
N LEU A 14 11.65 -19.18 -9.70
CA LEU A 14 11.65 -18.41 -8.47
C LEU A 14 10.21 -18.04 -8.13
N THR A 15 9.78 -18.34 -6.90
CA THR A 15 8.50 -17.88 -6.37
C THR A 15 8.78 -16.72 -5.43
N TRP A 16 8.26 -15.55 -5.79
CA TRP A 16 8.33 -14.36 -4.97
C TRP A 16 6.90 -13.93 -4.65
N GLN A 17 6.64 -13.73 -3.36
CA GLN A 17 5.33 -13.35 -2.83
C GLN A 17 5.51 -12.00 -2.14
N GLU A 18 5.28 -10.93 -2.87
CA GLU A 18 5.28 -9.58 -2.30
C GLU A 18 3.86 -9.00 -2.33
N GLN A 19 3.52 -8.36 -1.23
CA GLN A 19 2.20 -7.86 -0.94
C GLN A 19 2.04 -6.41 -1.44
N PHE A 20 1.98 -6.24 -2.76
CA PHE A 20 1.63 -4.95 -3.34
C PHE A 20 0.14 -4.67 -3.13
N PHE A 21 -0.19 -3.85 -2.13
CA PHE A 21 -1.58 -3.51 -1.79
C PHE A 21 -1.90 -2.03 -1.98
N ASP A 22 -0.95 -1.25 -2.46
CA ASP A 22 -1.06 0.19 -2.68
C ASP A 22 -1.74 0.55 -4.00
N GLY A 23 -1.83 -0.39 -4.94
CA GLY A 23 -2.43 -0.16 -6.26
C GLY A 23 -1.56 0.66 -7.20
N ALA A 24 -0.26 0.83 -6.90
CA ALA A 24 0.68 1.51 -7.76
C ALA A 24 1.38 0.49 -8.70
N PRO A 25 1.71 0.86 -9.94
CA PRO A 25 2.51 0.01 -10.81
C PRO A 25 3.91 -0.19 -10.21
N HIS A 26 4.41 -1.43 -10.25
CA HIS A 26 5.72 -1.80 -9.73
C HIS A 26 6.60 -2.38 -10.83
N SER A 27 7.90 -2.11 -10.79
CA SER A 27 8.88 -2.73 -11.69
C SER A 27 9.68 -3.78 -10.92
N VAL A 28 9.65 -5.02 -11.40
CA VAL A 28 10.45 -6.11 -10.88
C VAL A 28 11.63 -6.34 -11.81
N THR A 29 12.83 -6.19 -11.27
CA THR A 29 14.08 -6.44 -11.99
C THR A 29 14.73 -7.69 -11.45
N VAL A 30 14.96 -8.66 -12.34
CA VAL A 30 15.66 -9.90 -12.05
C VAL A 30 17.02 -9.87 -12.72
N GLU A 31 18.06 -10.19 -11.97
CA GLU A 31 19.42 -10.38 -12.46
C GLU A 31 19.84 -11.83 -12.23
N VAL A 32 20.32 -12.48 -13.28
CA VAL A 32 20.77 -13.87 -13.25
C VAL A 32 22.24 -13.90 -13.63
N THR A 33 23.06 -14.40 -12.72
CA THR A 33 24.50 -14.58 -12.92
C THR A 33 24.87 -16.06 -12.85
N PRO A 34 25.81 -16.54 -13.68
CA PRO A 34 26.30 -17.90 -13.57
C PRO A 34 27.06 -18.07 -12.24
N PHE A 35 26.91 -19.23 -11.62
CA PHE A 35 27.71 -19.57 -10.44
C PHE A 35 29.17 -19.83 -10.85
N GLU A 36 30.12 -19.41 -10.02
CA GLU A 36 31.54 -19.64 -10.27
C GLU A 36 31.82 -21.15 -10.36
N ASN A 37 32.51 -21.56 -11.42
CA ASN A 37 32.81 -22.96 -11.74
C ASN A 37 31.61 -23.85 -12.10
N SER A 38 30.45 -23.27 -12.46
CA SER A 38 29.36 -24.07 -13.04
C SER A 38 29.71 -24.54 -14.45
N SER A 39 29.18 -25.71 -14.83
CA SER A 39 29.39 -26.31 -16.16
C SER A 39 28.74 -25.52 -17.30
N GLY A 40 27.77 -24.66 -16.98
CA GLY A 40 27.09 -23.78 -17.93
C GLY A 40 27.42 -22.32 -17.64
N GLN A 41 28.41 -21.77 -18.34
CA GLN A 41 28.72 -20.35 -18.29
C GLN A 41 27.85 -19.58 -19.28
N PHE A 42 27.32 -18.43 -18.86
CA PHE A 42 26.54 -17.53 -19.70
C PHE A 42 26.73 -16.09 -19.25
N THR A 43 26.54 -15.14 -20.17
CA THR A 43 26.59 -13.71 -19.84
C THR A 43 25.45 -13.36 -18.88
N PRO A 44 25.70 -12.60 -17.79
CA PRO A 44 24.65 -12.17 -16.89
C PRO A 44 23.46 -11.55 -17.61
N LEU A 45 22.26 -11.97 -17.24
CA LEU A 45 21.02 -11.52 -17.86
C LEU A 45 20.25 -10.66 -16.86
N LYS A 46 19.77 -9.51 -17.33
CA LYS A 46 18.91 -8.61 -16.55
C LYS A 46 17.59 -8.42 -17.28
N ILE A 47 16.50 -8.77 -16.61
CA ILE A 47 15.14 -8.63 -17.14
C ILE A 47 14.36 -7.74 -16.19
N SER A 48 13.65 -6.76 -16.74
CA SER A 48 12.71 -5.94 -15.98
C SER A 48 11.30 -6.19 -16.51
N GLN A 49 10.35 -6.39 -15.60
CA GLN A 49 8.94 -6.55 -15.92
C GLN A 49 8.12 -5.62 -15.04
N GLU A 50 7.23 -4.86 -15.68
CA GLU A 50 6.23 -4.07 -14.97
C GLU A 50 5.06 -4.97 -14.54
N ILE A 51 4.64 -4.82 -13.29
CA ILE A 51 3.55 -5.54 -12.67
C ILE A 51 2.49 -4.52 -12.32
N GLU A 52 1.34 -4.63 -12.99
CA GLU A 52 0.16 -3.87 -12.64
C GLU A 52 -0.42 -4.44 -11.34
N VAL A 53 -0.51 -3.58 -10.32
CA VAL A 53 -1.03 -3.96 -9.01
C VAL A 53 -2.45 -3.42 -8.89
N LYS A 54 -3.41 -4.31 -8.67
CA LYS A 54 -4.78 -3.90 -8.37
C LYS A 54 -4.90 -3.58 -6.89
N ALA A 55 -5.32 -2.35 -6.59
CA ALA A 55 -5.60 -1.93 -5.22
C ALA A 55 -6.63 -2.85 -4.55
N ILE A 56 -6.34 -3.32 -3.34
CA ILE A 56 -7.33 -4.02 -2.52
C ILE A 56 -8.19 -2.97 -1.82
N ALA A 57 -9.38 -2.76 -2.33
CA ALA A 57 -10.27 -1.78 -1.77
C ALA A 57 -10.79 -2.25 -0.38
N PRO A 58 -10.96 -1.35 0.61
CA PRO A 58 -11.51 -1.71 1.91
C PRO A 58 -12.91 -2.33 1.78
N SER A 59 -13.23 -3.31 2.61
CA SER A 59 -14.56 -3.93 2.63
C SER A 59 -15.67 -2.89 2.86
N LEU A 60 -16.86 -3.15 2.33
CA LEU A 60 -18.01 -2.24 2.47
C LEU A 60 -18.28 -1.88 3.94
N LEU A 61 -18.17 -2.86 4.84
CA LEU A 61 -18.34 -2.62 6.27
C LEU A 61 -17.35 -1.59 6.83
N ARG A 62 -16.06 -1.69 6.47
CA ARG A 62 -15.05 -0.71 6.91
C ARG A 62 -15.38 0.68 6.40
N ARG A 63 -15.83 0.80 5.15
CA ARG A 63 -16.23 2.09 4.56
C ARG A 63 -17.40 2.72 5.31
N VAL A 64 -18.43 1.92 5.64
CA VAL A 64 -19.61 2.39 6.37
C VAL A 64 -19.24 2.83 7.79
N ILE A 65 -18.38 2.08 8.48
CA ILE A 65 -17.89 2.45 9.82
C ILE A 65 -17.13 3.79 9.77
N SER A 66 -16.21 3.95 8.80
CA SER A 66 -15.48 5.21 8.62
C SER A 66 -16.41 6.38 8.32
N LEU A 67 -17.42 6.18 7.47
CA LEU A 67 -18.43 7.19 7.17
C LEU A 67 -19.20 7.58 8.43
N PHE A 68 -19.62 6.61 9.23
CA PHE A 68 -20.33 6.86 10.48
C PHE A 68 -19.52 7.72 11.45
N TYR A 69 -18.24 7.40 11.67
CA TYR A 69 -17.37 8.21 12.51
C TYR A 69 -17.23 9.65 11.99
N PHE A 70 -17.00 9.81 10.68
CA PHE A 70 -16.90 11.13 10.07
C PHE A 70 -18.19 11.94 10.25
N THR A 71 -19.35 11.33 9.99
CA THR A 71 -20.66 11.98 10.16
C THR A 71 -20.91 12.36 11.62
N LEU A 72 -20.56 11.50 12.58
CA LEU A 72 -20.78 11.77 13.99
C LEU A 72 -19.91 12.96 14.48
N ILE A 73 -18.63 12.98 14.11
CA ILE A 73 -17.72 14.10 14.40
C ILE A 73 -18.27 15.39 13.80
N PHE A 74 -18.71 15.35 12.54
CA PHE A 74 -19.26 16.50 11.84
C PHE A 74 -20.52 17.05 12.54
N VAL A 75 -21.46 16.18 12.90
CA VAL A 75 -22.71 16.57 13.58
C VAL A 75 -22.42 17.16 14.96
N VAL A 76 -21.51 16.56 15.74
CA VAL A 76 -21.11 17.10 17.05
C VAL A 76 -20.48 18.48 16.89
N GLY A 77 -19.60 18.66 15.90
CA GLY A 77 -19.00 19.96 15.59
C GLY A 77 -20.04 21.01 15.20
N LEU A 78 -21.04 20.66 14.40
CA LEU A 78 -22.13 21.55 14.04
C LEU A 78 -22.98 21.96 15.25
N ILE A 79 -23.33 21.02 16.12
CA ILE A 79 -24.10 21.31 17.34
C ILE A 79 -23.29 22.22 18.27
N ALA A 80 -22.01 21.95 18.45
CA ALA A 80 -21.14 22.80 19.28
C ALA A 80 -21.02 24.22 18.70
N GLY A 81 -20.81 24.35 17.38
CA GLY A 81 -20.65 25.64 16.71
C GLY A 81 -21.95 26.46 16.66
N LEU A 82 -23.08 25.84 16.33
CA LEU A 82 -24.36 26.53 16.20
C LEU A 82 -25.12 26.66 17.54
N GLY A 83 -24.91 25.72 18.46
CA GLY A 83 -25.54 25.71 19.78
C GLY A 83 -24.79 26.57 20.82
N GLY A 84 -23.47 26.70 20.71
CA GLY A 84 -22.65 27.48 21.66
C GLY A 84 -22.73 29.01 21.49
N GLY A 85 -23.16 29.50 20.33
CA GLY A 85 -23.16 30.95 20.00
C GLY A 85 -24.26 31.81 20.62
N ARG A 86 -25.24 31.21 21.32
CA ARG A 86 -26.41 31.96 21.86
C ARG A 86 -26.28 32.37 23.34
N GLY A 87 -25.18 32.05 24.01
CA GLY A 87 -25.02 32.23 25.46
C GLY A 87 -23.92 33.20 25.91
N GLN A 88 -23.15 33.82 25.01
CA GLN A 88 -22.11 34.77 25.42
C GLN A 88 -22.76 36.11 25.76
N LYS A 89 -23.26 36.25 27.00
CA LYS A 89 -23.61 37.55 27.59
C LYS A 89 -22.34 38.40 27.64
N VAL A 90 -22.18 39.28 26.67
CA VAL A 90 -21.19 40.37 26.73
C VAL A 90 -21.63 41.27 27.87
N THR A 91 -20.97 41.14 29.02
CA THR A 91 -21.12 42.09 30.13
C THR A 91 -20.23 43.27 29.79
N VAL A 92 -20.85 44.34 29.31
CA VAL A 92 -20.19 45.64 29.11
C VAL A 92 -20.13 46.32 30.47
N PHE A 93 -18.93 46.64 30.92
CA PHE A 93 -18.68 47.55 32.06
C PHE A 93 -18.63 48.99 31.56
#